data_AF-A0A6L4Y551-F1
#
_entry.id   AF-A0A6L4Y551-F1
#
_cell.length_a   1.000
_cell.length_b   1.000
_cell.length_c   1.000
_cell.angle_alpha   90.00
_cell.angle_beta   90.00
_cell.angle_gamma   90.00
#
_symmetry.space_group_name_H-M   'P 1'
#
loop_
_entity.id
_entity.type
_entity.pdbx_description
1 polymer ?
#
loop_
_entity_poly.entity_id
_entity_poly.type
_entity_poly.pdbx_seq_one_letter_code
_entity_poly.pdbx_strand_id
1 'polypeptide(L)'
;MTSKQKKDWSKHPRVSVIGEKKLPDHGKITKEMEERRNSRSHIPFSPRGFYFNTQATKDSIRHFADGMGDTNPLFRDEEYAKKTKYGNII
;
A
#
# COMPACT_ATOMS: atom_id res chain seq x y z
N MET A 1 10.55 25.17 36.33
CA MET A 1 10.56 24.07 35.34
C MET A 1 10.24 22.78 36.08
N THR A 2 8.99 22.31 36.04
CA THR A 2 8.52 21.17 36.84
C THR A 2 8.70 19.87 36.04
N SER A 3 9.53 18.95 36.55
CA SER A 3 9.72 17.64 35.93
C SER A 3 8.41 16.84 36.00
N LYS A 4 7.82 16.51 34.85
CA LYS A 4 6.69 15.56 34.81
C LYS A 4 7.19 14.18 35.22
N GLN A 5 6.76 13.71 36.39
CA GLN A 5 6.95 12.31 36.81
C GLN A 5 6.33 11.39 35.74
N LYS A 6 7.12 10.44 35.24
CA LYS A 6 6.63 9.38 34.35
C LYS A 6 5.65 8.53 35.14
N LYS A 7 4.38 8.51 34.73
CA LYS A 7 3.36 7.63 35.31
C LYS A 7 3.71 6.18 34.99
N ASP A 8 3.72 5.34 36.02
CA ASP A 8 3.85 3.90 35.90
C ASP A 8 2.48 3.30 35.52
N TRP A 9 2.40 2.70 34.34
CA TRP A 9 1.17 2.12 33.77
C TRP A 9 1.11 0.60 33.93
N SER A 10 2.07 -0.01 34.63
CA SER A 10 2.18 -1.47 34.83
C SER A 10 0.92 -2.11 35.40
N LYS A 11 0.17 -1.37 36.24
CA LYS A 11 -1.07 -1.83 36.90
C LYS A 11 -2.35 -1.43 36.17
N HIS A 12 -2.26 -0.77 35.01
CA HIS A 12 -3.47 -0.34 34.30
C HIS A 12 -4.23 -1.57 33.78
N PRO A 13 -5.57 -1.65 33.94
CA PRO A 13 -6.35 -2.83 33.56
C PRO A 13 -6.08 -3.30 32.12
N ARG A 14 -5.95 -2.37 31.15
CA ARG A 14 -5.61 -2.70 29.75
C ARG A 14 -4.23 -3.36 29.55
N VAL A 15 -3.29 -3.13 30.45
CA VAL A 15 -1.93 -3.70 30.40
C VAL A 15 -1.89 -5.02 31.18
N SER A 16 -2.64 -5.13 32.29
CA SER A 16 -2.65 -6.31 33.13
C SER A 16 -3.39 -7.53 32.54
N VAL A 17 -4.26 -7.35 31.54
CA VAL A 17 -4.94 -8.48 30.85
C VAL A 17 -4.11 -9.06 29.69
N ILE A 18 -3.01 -8.42 29.32
CA ILE A 18 -2.11 -8.96 28.30
C ILE A 18 -1.21 -9.96 29.00
N GLY A 19 -1.71 -11.19 29.18
CA GLY A 19 -0.85 -12.32 29.51
C GLY A 19 0.30 -12.40 28.49
N GLU A 20 1.44 -12.96 28.89
CA GLU A 20 2.57 -13.20 27.99
C GLU A 20 2.14 -14.10 26.84
N LYS A 21 1.59 -13.51 25.79
CA LYS A 21 1.22 -14.23 24.60
C LYS A 21 2.52 -14.43 23.85
N LYS A 22 3.12 -15.61 23.97
CA LYS A 22 4.21 -16.03 23.07
C LYS A 22 3.71 -15.81 21.66
N LEU A 23 4.28 -14.80 21.00
CA LEU A 23 4.06 -14.58 19.58
C LEU A 23 4.53 -15.86 18.86
N PRO A 24 3.81 -16.31 17.82
CA PRO A 24 4.29 -17.41 17.01
C PRO A 24 5.68 -17.11 16.46
N ASP A 25 6.45 -18.17 16.22
CA ASP A 25 7.76 -18.04 15.60
C ASP A 25 7.61 -17.33 14.25
N HIS A 26 8.44 -16.32 14.01
CA HIS A 26 8.37 -15.46 12.83
C HIS A 26 9.74 -15.44 12.15
N GLY A 27 9.74 -15.12 10.85
CA GLY A 27 10.98 -14.99 10.10
C GLY A 27 11.89 -13.94 10.73
N LYS A 28 13.09 -14.35 11.17
CA LYS A 28 14.13 -13.44 11.64
C LYS A 28 14.94 -12.96 10.45
N ILE A 29 15.21 -11.66 10.38
CA ILE A 29 16.14 -11.12 9.38
C ILE A 29 17.55 -11.61 9.73
N THR A 30 18.15 -12.37 8.82
CA THR A 30 19.54 -12.82 8.90
C THR A 30 20.46 -11.87 8.14
N LYS A 31 21.77 -11.93 8.42
CA LYS A 31 22.77 -11.19 7.63
C LYS A 31 22.74 -11.56 6.14
N GLU A 32 22.51 -12.83 5.82
CA GLU A 32 22.37 -13.29 4.44
C GLU A 32 21.16 -12.62 3.74
N MET A 33 20.04 -12.45 4.44
CA MET A 33 18.87 -11.73 3.90
C MET A 33 19.18 -10.25 3.66
N GLU A 34 19.91 -9.61 4.58
CA GLU A 34 20.35 -8.22 4.43
C GLU A 34 21.30 -8.06 3.24
N GLU A 35 22.30 -8.93 3.11
CA GLU A 35 23.25 -8.94 1.99
C GLU A 35 22.52 -9.16 0.66
N ARG A 36 21.61 -10.13 0.59
CA ARG A 36 20.78 -10.37 -0.60
C ARG A 36 19.95 -9.14 -0.97
N ARG A 37 19.34 -8.47 0.01
CA ARG A 37 18.56 -7.25 -0.23
C ARG A 37 19.47 -6.11 -0.70
N ASN A 38 20.60 -5.90 -0.04
CA ASN A 38 21.55 -4.84 -0.35
C ASN A 38 22.18 -5.00 -1.74
N SER A 39 22.41 -6.24 -2.18
CA SER A 39 22.88 -6.53 -3.55
C SER A 39 21.94 -6.02 -4.63
N ARG A 40 20.66 -5.75 -4.31
CA ARG A 40 19.62 -5.29 -5.25
C ARG A 40 19.18 -3.84 -5.05
N SER A 41 19.54 -3.21 -3.93
CA SER A 41 19.00 -1.90 -3.50
C SER A 41 19.24 -0.74 -4.47
N HIS A 42 20.17 -0.88 -5.41
CA HIS A 42 20.52 0.18 -6.38
C HIS A 42 20.57 -0.34 -7.82
N ILE A 43 19.99 -1.52 -8.08
CA ILE A 43 19.91 -2.05 -9.44
C ILE A 43 18.61 -1.53 -10.05
N PRO A 44 18.67 -0.70 -11.11
CA PRO A 44 17.46 -0.25 -11.77
C PRO A 44 16.72 -1.45 -12.36
N PHE A 45 15.43 -1.57 -12.05
CA PHE A 45 14.57 -2.57 -12.67
C PHE A 45 14.21 -2.10 -14.08
N SER A 46 14.83 -2.69 -15.10
CA SER A 46 14.51 -2.44 -16.50
C SER A 46 13.80 -3.66 -17.09
N PRO A 47 12.47 -3.63 -17.18
CA PRO A 47 11.72 -4.77 -17.68
C PRO A 47 11.91 -4.94 -19.18
N ARG A 48 11.97 -6.19 -19.64
CA ARG A 48 12.19 -6.52 -21.07
C ARG A 48 10.98 -6.24 -21.97
N GLY A 49 9.86 -5.79 -21.41
CA GLY A 49 8.64 -5.49 -22.15
C GLY A 49 7.53 -4.95 -21.24
N PHE A 50 6.38 -4.67 -21.84
CA PHE A 50 5.18 -4.25 -21.12
C PHE A 50 4.53 -5.47 -20.45
N TYR A 51 4.42 -5.47 -19.12
CA TYR A 51 3.87 -6.60 -18.36
C TYR A 51 2.35 -6.71 -18.38
N PHE A 52 1.67 -5.62 -18.69
CA PHE A 52 0.22 -5.53 -18.61
C PHE A 52 -0.32 -4.96 -19.91
N ASN A 53 -1.11 -3.89 -19.82
CA ASN A 53 -1.82 -3.36 -20.97
C ASN A 53 -0.91 -2.41 -21.77
N THR A 54 -0.81 -2.64 -23.08
CA THR A 54 -0.23 -1.68 -24.02
C THR A 54 -1.26 -0.65 -24.52
N GLN A 55 -2.54 -0.89 -24.22
CA GLN A 55 -3.68 -0.08 -24.64
C GLN A 55 -4.56 0.25 -23.42
N ALA A 56 -4.88 1.52 -23.25
CA ALA A 56 -5.82 1.98 -22.22
C ALA A 56 -7.26 1.89 -22.75
N THR A 57 -7.84 0.69 -22.71
CA THR A 57 -9.24 0.51 -23.10
C THR A 57 -10.17 1.01 -21.99
N LYS A 58 -11.36 1.49 -22.34
CA LYS A 58 -12.38 1.93 -21.37
C LYS A 58 -12.65 0.87 -20.30
N ASP A 59 -12.69 -0.40 -20.71
CA ASP A 59 -12.91 -1.52 -19.81
C ASP A 59 -11.74 -1.74 -18.83
N SER A 60 -10.49 -1.61 -19.31
CA SER A 60 -9.31 -1.70 -18.45
C SER A 60 -9.24 -0.58 -17.41
N ILE A 61 -9.61 0.64 -17.81
CA ILE A 61 -9.68 1.82 -16.93
C ILE A 61 -10.76 1.62 -15.87
N ARG A 62 -11.95 1.17 -16.27
CA ARG A 62 -13.05 0.87 -15.35
C ARG A 62 -12.67 -0.21 -14.33
N HIS A 63 -12.06 -1.31 -14.77
CA HIS A 63 -11.60 -2.36 -13.86
C HIS A 63 -10.55 -1.86 -12.86
N PHE A 64 -9.63 -1.02 -13.31
CA PHE A 64 -8.65 -0.40 -12.41
C PHE A 64 -9.32 0.51 -11.38
N ALA A 65 -10.24 1.37 -11.82
CA ALA A 65 -10.99 2.27 -10.94
C ALA A 65 -11.84 1.48 -9.92
N ASP A 66 -12.49 0.39 -10.33
CA ASP A 66 -13.24 -0.50 -9.44
C ASP A 66 -12.34 -1.17 -8.40
N GLY A 67 -11.14 -1.63 -8.80
CA GLY A 67 -10.16 -2.23 -7.88
C GLY A 67 -9.64 -1.25 -6.82
N MET A 68 -9.56 0.04 -7.16
CA MET A 68 -9.20 1.11 -6.23
C MET A 68 -10.38 1.61 -5.39
N GLY A 69 -11.61 1.27 -5.78
CA GLY A 69 -12.82 1.83 -5.19
C GLY A 69 -13.11 3.27 -5.62
N ASP A 70 -12.54 3.72 -6.74
CA ASP A 70 -12.76 5.07 -7.28
C ASP A 70 -14.02 5.11 -8.15
N THR A 71 -15.03 5.82 -7.67
CA THR A 71 -16.35 5.95 -8.33
C THR A 71 -16.47 7.16 -9.25
N ASN A 72 -15.37 7.87 -9.54
CA ASN A 72 -15.40 9.06 -10.41
C ASN A 72 -16.00 8.73 -11.79
N PRO A 73 -17.08 9.43 -12.22
CA PRO A 73 -17.74 9.17 -13.50
C PRO A 73 -16.84 9.39 -14.71
N LEU A 74 -15.78 10.21 -14.58
CA LEU A 74 -14.82 10.42 -15.66
C LEU A 74 -14.18 9.13 -16.19
N PHE A 75 -14.07 8.10 -15.35
CA PHE A 75 -13.39 6.85 -15.68
C PHE A 75 -14.33 5.74 -16.18
N ARG A 76 -15.64 6.00 -16.23
CA ARG A 76 -16.67 4.95 -16.43
C ARG A 76 -17.92 5.39 -17.18
N ASP A 77 -18.25 6.68 -17.15
CA ASP A 77 -19.42 7.25 -17.82
C ASP A 77 -18.95 8.08 -19.03
N GLU A 78 -19.23 7.56 -20.22
CA GLU A 78 -18.86 8.21 -21.47
C GLU A 78 -19.61 9.53 -21.70
N GLU A 79 -20.87 9.61 -21.29
CA GLU A 79 -21.70 10.82 -21.47
C GLU A 79 -21.25 11.93 -20.52
N TYR A 80 -20.80 11.57 -19.32
CA TYR A 80 -20.12 12.50 -18.43
C TYR A 80 -18.77 12.94 -19.03
N ALA A 81 -17.93 11.99 -19.44
CA ALA A 81 -16.58 12.26 -19.90
C ALA A 81 -16.53 13.17 -21.14
N LYS A 82 -17.46 12.99 -22.10
CA LYS A 82 -17.63 13.85 -23.29
C LYS A 82 -17.85 15.32 -22.96
N LYS A 83 -18.49 15.61 -21.82
CA LYS A 83 -18.79 16.99 -21.36
C LYS A 83 -17.61 17.63 -20.64
N THR A 84 -16.58 16.87 -20.32
CA THR A 84 -15.35 17.38 -19.70
C THR A 84 -14.37 17.88 -20.75
N LYS A 85 -13.32 18.58 -20.31
CA LYS A 85 -12.22 19.03 -21.18
C LYS A 85 -11.48 17.88 -21.90
N TYR A 86 -11.62 16.64 -21.42
CA TYR A 86 -10.95 15.48 -21.99
C TYR A 86 -11.72 14.90 -23.18
N GLY A 87 -13.04 15.07 -23.23
CA GLY A 87 -13.90 14.61 -24.32
C GLY A 87 -14.08 13.09 -24.41
N ASN A 88 -13.38 12.29 -23.60
CA ASN A 88 -13.48 10.84 -23.50
C ASN A 88 -13.03 10.34 -22.11
N ILE A 89 -13.22 9.05 -21.86
CA ILE A 89 -12.70 8.37 -20.66
C ILE A 89 -11.17 8.44 -20.67
N ILE A 90 -10.58 8.75 -19.51
CA ILE A 90 -9.14 8.80 -19.26
C ILE A 90 -8.70 7.85 -18.16
#